data_AF-A0A817V0A2-F1
#
_entry.id   AF-A0A817V0A2-F1
#
_cell.length_a   1.000
_cell.length_b   1.000
_cell.length_c   1.000
_cell.angle_alpha   90.00
_cell.angle_beta   90.00
_cell.angle_gamma   90.00
#
_symmetry.space_group_name_H-M   'P 1'
#
loop_
_entity.id
_entity.type
_entity.pdbx_description
1 polymer ?
#
loop_
_entity_poly.entity_id
_entity_poly.type
_entity_poly.pdbx_seq_one_letter_code
_entity_poly.pdbx_strand_id
1 'polypeptide(L)'
;MFNSAAHNKPMLIRDLLKELLPKLYNETRVRPELIREVEMGPFKHTVDDGLDLRKAAYECMYTLLDTCLDKLDMFDYLTYVEDGLKQDHYDIRMLTFLMVVRLSILCPTIVLQRLDRLVLPLKAILQLKVKANSIKQEFEKHDELRRAAIKVFLALQQIKDANKIACINDFEAVVKSSKEYQDLYNTVIHEQQQSSSGFSFNTNNNAEAMDMN
;
A
#
# COMPACT_ATOMS: atom_id res chain seq x y z
N MET A 1 7.67 19.84 1.70
CA MET A 1 9.08 20.30 1.77
C MET A 1 10.06 19.13 2.01
N PHE A 2 9.82 18.25 2.99
CA PHE A 2 10.69 17.09 3.23
C PHE A 2 10.71 16.09 2.04
N ASN A 3 9.55 15.69 1.51
CA ASN A 3 9.48 14.81 0.34
C ASN A 3 10.27 15.37 -0.86
N SER A 4 10.07 16.65 -1.15
CA SER A 4 10.75 17.36 -2.24
C SER A 4 12.28 17.39 -2.05
N ALA A 5 12.77 17.54 -0.81
CA ALA A 5 14.19 17.48 -0.51
C ALA A 5 14.75 16.06 -0.68
N ALA A 6 13.99 15.04 -0.25
CA ALA A 6 14.34 13.63 -0.44
C ALA A 6 14.43 13.24 -1.91
N HIS A 7 13.53 13.78 -2.74
CA HIS A 7 13.51 13.55 -4.17
C HIS A 7 14.65 14.28 -4.89
N ASN A 8 14.82 15.59 -4.65
CA ASN A 8 15.66 16.44 -5.49
C ASN A 8 17.11 16.58 -4.99
N LYS A 9 17.33 16.46 -3.68
CA LYS A 9 18.66 16.63 -3.08
C LYS A 9 18.87 15.65 -1.92
N PRO A 10 18.84 14.32 -2.19
CA PRO A 10 18.95 13.30 -1.15
C PRO A 10 20.23 13.45 -0.31
N MET A 11 21.32 13.93 -0.91
CA MET A 11 22.59 14.16 -0.20
C MET A 11 22.49 15.13 0.99
N LEU A 12 21.56 16.10 0.95
CA LEU A 12 21.38 17.07 2.03
C LEU A 12 20.59 16.50 3.22
N ILE A 13 19.78 15.46 2.98
CA ILE A 13 18.92 14.89 4.02
C ILE A 13 19.52 13.64 4.66
N ARG A 14 20.50 12.98 4.02
CA ARG A 14 21.07 11.69 4.45
C ARG A 14 21.60 11.71 5.88
N ASP A 15 22.25 12.79 6.29
CA ASP A 15 22.79 12.92 7.65
C ASP A 15 21.70 13.21 8.69
N LEU A 16 20.58 13.81 8.26
CA LEU A 16 19.43 14.12 9.10
C LEU A 16 18.44 12.95 9.23
N LEU A 17 18.54 11.92 8.37
CA LEU A 17 17.60 10.80 8.35
C LEU A 17 17.48 10.09 9.71
N LYS A 18 18.57 10.01 10.48
CA LYS A 18 18.53 9.38 11.82
C LYS A 18 17.54 10.08 12.77
N GLU A 19 17.40 11.39 12.66
CA GLU A 19 16.48 12.18 13.49
C GLU A 19 15.09 12.32 12.85
N LEU A 20 15.03 12.30 11.51
CA LEU A 20 13.80 12.53 10.77
C LEU A 20 12.96 11.26 10.57
N LEU A 21 13.58 10.08 10.44
CA LEU A 21 12.86 8.82 10.27
C LEU A 21 11.90 8.52 11.43
N PRO A 22 12.29 8.64 12.72
CA PRO A 22 11.36 8.40 13.82
C PRO A 22 10.15 9.35 13.80
N LYS A 23 10.36 10.61 13.40
CA LYS A 23 9.29 11.61 13.27
C LYS A 23 8.37 11.25 12.11
N LEU A 24 8.94 10.94 10.94
CA LEU A 24 8.20 10.52 9.76
C LEU A 24 7.31 9.30 10.06
N TYR A 25 7.89 8.29 10.70
CA TYR A 25 7.19 7.08 11.10
C TYR A 25 6.11 7.32 12.16
N ASN A 26 6.26 8.33 13.00
CA ASN A 26 5.20 8.71 13.92
C ASN A 26 4.01 9.33 13.17
N GLU A 27 4.26 10.09 12.11
CA GLU A 27 3.21 10.69 11.27
C GLU A 27 2.45 9.67 10.40
N THR A 28 2.88 8.41 10.31
CA THR A 28 2.11 7.35 9.61
C THR A 28 1.00 6.75 10.48
N ARG A 29 1.03 7.01 11.79
CA ARG A 29 0.09 6.44 12.76
C ARG A 29 -1.24 7.18 12.75
N VAL A 30 -2.32 6.43 12.91
CA VAL A 30 -3.64 7.00 13.14
C VAL A 30 -3.63 7.72 14.48
N ARG A 31 -4.06 8.98 14.48
CA ARG A 31 -4.22 9.81 15.69
C ARG A 31 -5.71 9.94 16.02
N PRO A 32 -6.24 9.18 16.98
CA PRO A 32 -7.66 9.21 17.33
C PRO A 32 -8.16 10.61 17.70
N GLU A 33 -7.28 11.46 18.25
CA GLU A 33 -7.56 12.86 18.57
C GLU A 33 -7.84 13.75 17.36
N LEU A 34 -7.49 13.30 16.15
CA LEU A 34 -7.79 13.97 14.87
C LEU A 34 -8.98 13.35 14.14
N ILE A 35 -9.64 12.35 14.74
CA ILE A 35 -10.83 11.71 14.19
C ILE A 35 -12.06 12.24 14.92
N ARG A 36 -13.01 12.80 14.16
CA ARG A 36 -14.26 13.33 14.70
C ARG A 36 -15.46 12.77 13.92
N GLU A 37 -16.53 12.46 14.64
CA GLU A 37 -17.82 12.16 14.00
C GLU A 37 -18.60 13.46 13.82
N VAL A 38 -19.00 13.74 12.58
CA VAL A 38 -19.87 14.85 12.23
C VAL A 38 -21.26 14.31 11.97
N GLU A 39 -22.24 14.79 12.72
CA GLU A 39 -23.64 14.47 12.48
C GLU A 39 -24.17 15.28 11.30
N MET A 40 -24.61 14.59 10.26
CA MET A 40 -25.30 15.14 9.10
C MET A 40 -26.77 14.70 9.15
N GLY A 41 -27.50 15.18 10.16
CA GLY A 41 -28.89 14.78 10.42
C GLY A 41 -28.99 13.32 10.90
N PRO A 42 -29.77 12.44 10.24
CA PRO A 42 -29.84 11.03 10.62
C PRO A 42 -28.57 10.22 10.26
N PHE A 43 -27.59 10.84 9.61
CA PHE A 43 -26.34 10.20 9.20
C PHE A 43 -25.17 10.67 10.06
N LYS A 44 -24.24 9.75 10.36
CA LYS A 44 -22.95 10.06 10.97
C LYS A 44 -21.86 9.92 9.93
N HIS A 45 -20.97 10.89 9.85
CA HIS A 45 -19.81 10.87 8.96
C HIS A 45 -18.53 11.05 9.75
N THR A 46 -17.63 10.08 9.68
CA THR A 46 -16.32 10.16 10.31
C THR A 46 -15.39 11.01 9.44
N VAL A 47 -14.86 12.09 10.02
CA VAL A 47 -13.84 12.95 9.42
C VAL A 47 -12.51 12.65 10.10
N ASP A 48 -11.48 12.41 9.30
CA ASP A 48 -10.11 12.18 9.77
C ASP A 48 -9.22 13.32 9.27
N ASP A 49 -9.01 14.31 10.15
CA ASP A 49 -8.20 15.50 9.84
C ASP A 49 -6.69 15.18 9.77
N GLY A 50 -6.27 13.97 10.19
CA GLY A 50 -4.89 13.49 10.11
C GLY A 50 -4.57 12.70 8.84
N LEU A 51 -5.56 12.43 8.00
CA LEU A 51 -5.43 11.56 6.84
C LEU A 51 -4.42 12.07 5.79
N ASP A 52 -4.49 13.34 5.41
CA ASP A 52 -3.60 13.90 4.38
C ASP A 52 -2.14 13.89 4.81
N LEU A 53 -1.89 14.12 6.10
CA LEU A 53 -0.54 14.02 6.65
C LEU A 53 -0.02 12.57 6.61
N ARG A 54 -0.88 11.59 6.92
CA ARG A 54 -0.52 10.17 6.79
C ARG A 54 -0.18 9.82 5.35
N LYS A 55 -0.99 10.26 4.38
CA LYS A 55 -0.70 10.06 2.95
C LYS A 55 0.67 10.65 2.57
N ALA A 56 0.92 11.90 2.94
CA ALA A 56 2.20 12.56 2.70
C ALA A 56 3.38 11.83 3.37
N ALA A 57 3.18 11.24 4.54
CA ALA A 57 4.20 10.45 5.22
C ALA A 57 4.53 9.15 4.46
N TYR A 58 3.53 8.40 3.98
CA TYR A 58 3.76 7.23 3.13
C TYR A 58 4.40 7.59 1.79
N GLU A 59 4.04 8.74 1.19
CA GLU A 59 4.70 9.22 -0.03
C GLU A 59 6.18 9.52 0.21
N CYS A 60 6.50 10.18 1.32
CA CYS A 60 7.89 10.40 1.71
C CYS A 60 8.62 9.07 1.90
N MET A 61 8.01 8.09 2.56
CA MET A 61 8.61 6.76 2.71
C MET A 61 8.86 6.11 1.36
N TYR A 62 7.93 6.20 0.41
CA TYR A 62 8.10 5.68 -0.95
C TYR A 62 9.28 6.33 -1.66
N THR A 63 9.40 7.67 -1.61
CA THR A 63 10.55 8.38 -2.19
C THR A 63 11.88 8.01 -1.53
N LEU A 64 11.90 7.83 -0.20
CA LEU A 64 13.11 7.42 0.52
C LEU A 64 13.58 6.02 0.13
N LEU A 65 12.67 5.14 -0.28
CA LEU A 65 13.01 3.80 -0.78
C LEU A 65 13.86 3.88 -2.05
N ASP A 66 13.63 4.89 -2.89
CA ASP A 66 14.36 5.10 -4.14
C ASP A 66 15.67 5.85 -3.94
N THR A 67 15.70 6.84 -3.03
CA THR A 67 16.84 7.77 -2.94
C THR A 67 17.81 7.49 -1.79
N CYS A 68 17.37 6.80 -0.74
CA CYS A 68 18.12 6.66 0.52
C CYS A 68 18.06 5.24 1.13
N LEU A 69 17.87 4.20 0.31
CA LEU A 69 17.72 2.81 0.74
C LEU A 69 18.80 2.35 1.73
N ASP A 70 20.06 2.77 1.53
CA ASP A 70 21.21 2.37 2.34
C ASP A 70 21.24 2.97 3.75
N LYS A 71 20.36 3.94 4.04
CA LYS A 71 20.22 4.59 5.35
C LYS A 71 19.00 4.10 6.13
N LEU A 72 18.19 3.22 5.55
CA LEU A 72 16.97 2.72 6.16
C LEU A 72 17.27 1.43 6.93
N ASP A 73 16.80 1.34 8.17
CA ASP A 73 16.63 0.04 8.81
C ASP A 73 15.42 -0.63 8.17
N MET A 74 15.69 -1.66 7.37
CA MET A 74 14.65 -2.32 6.60
C MET A 74 13.66 -3.10 7.47
N PHE A 75 14.06 -3.58 8.66
CA PHE A 75 13.14 -4.29 9.56
C PHE A 75 12.14 -3.32 10.19
N ASP A 76 12.61 -2.15 10.62
CA ASP A 76 11.73 -1.09 11.12
C ASP A 76 10.85 -0.55 9.99
N TYR A 77 11.43 -0.27 8.82
CA TYR A 77 10.69 0.22 7.66
C TYR A 77 9.56 -0.73 7.25
N LEU A 78 9.81 -2.04 7.19
CA LEU A 78 8.78 -3.04 6.89
C LEU A 78 7.64 -3.05 7.91
N THR A 79 7.91 -2.75 9.18
CA THR A 79 6.87 -2.68 10.22
C THR A 79 5.84 -1.59 9.88
N TYR A 80 6.30 -0.42 9.43
CA TYR A 80 5.41 0.66 9.02
C TYR A 80 4.68 0.38 7.70
N VAL A 81 5.32 -0.36 6.78
CA VAL A 81 4.65 -0.85 5.55
C VAL A 81 3.57 -1.88 5.90
N GLU A 82 3.84 -2.82 6.80
CA GLU A 82 2.84 -3.78 7.31
C GLU A 82 1.63 -3.07 7.91
N ASP A 83 1.85 -1.98 8.65
CA ASP A 83 0.76 -1.18 9.22
C ASP A 83 -0.02 -0.42 8.15
N GLY A 84 0.64 0.09 7.11
CA GLY A 84 -0.01 0.71 5.94
C GLY A 84 -0.99 -0.21 5.22
N LEU A 85 -0.65 -1.50 5.10
CA LEU A 85 -1.53 -2.51 4.49
C LEU A 85 -2.80 -2.74 5.30
N LYS A 86 -2.74 -2.59 6.62
CA LYS A 86 -3.88 -2.80 7.52
C LYS A 86 -4.84 -1.60 7.54
N GLN A 87 -4.35 -0.38 7.26
CA GLN A 87 -5.19 0.82 7.31
C GLN A 87 -6.37 0.73 6.35
N ASP A 88 -7.56 1.18 6.74
CA ASP A 88 -8.76 1.09 5.91
C ASP A 88 -8.86 2.12 4.78
N HIS A 89 -7.89 3.02 4.68
CA HIS A 89 -7.91 4.06 3.66
C HIS A 89 -7.36 3.55 2.32
N TYR A 90 -8.19 3.64 1.27
CA TYR A 90 -7.89 3.21 -0.09
C TYR A 90 -6.53 3.71 -0.61
N ASP A 91 -6.29 5.02 -0.62
CA ASP A 91 -5.04 5.60 -1.17
C ASP A 91 -3.78 5.11 -0.44
N ILE A 92 -3.85 4.99 0.89
CA ILE A 92 -2.72 4.52 1.70
C ILE A 92 -2.44 3.05 1.37
N ARG A 93 -3.48 2.21 1.24
CA ARG A 93 -3.31 0.80 0.81
C ARG A 93 -2.66 0.70 -0.57
N MET A 94 -3.13 1.49 -1.54
CA MET A 94 -2.60 1.49 -2.91
C MET A 94 -1.13 1.93 -2.94
N LEU A 95 -0.77 2.97 -2.20
CA LEU A 95 0.62 3.40 -2.08
C LEU A 95 1.49 2.36 -1.36
N THR A 96 0.94 1.70 -0.34
CA THR A 96 1.65 0.63 0.37
C THR A 96 1.87 -0.58 -0.52
N PHE A 97 0.94 -0.92 -1.41
CA PHE A 97 1.11 -1.97 -2.42
C PHE A 97 2.29 -1.68 -3.36
N LEU A 98 2.44 -0.43 -3.81
CA LEU A 98 3.62 0.01 -4.58
C LEU A 98 4.91 -0.25 -3.81
N MET A 99 4.95 0.15 -2.54
CA MET A 99 6.12 -0.03 -1.69
C MET A 99 6.48 -1.51 -1.54
N VAL A 100 5.51 -2.40 -1.29
CA VAL A 100 5.75 -3.84 -1.15
C VAL A 100 6.31 -4.45 -2.44
N VAL A 101 5.79 -4.07 -3.60
CA VAL A 101 6.30 -4.52 -4.90
C VAL A 101 7.73 -4.04 -5.12
N ARG A 102 8.05 -2.78 -4.80
CA ARG A 102 9.42 -2.27 -4.89
C ARG A 102 10.35 -3.04 -3.94
N LEU A 103 9.90 -3.29 -2.71
CA LEU A 103 10.66 -4.03 -1.71
C LEU A 103 10.93 -5.48 -2.10
N SER A 104 10.01 -6.16 -2.81
CA SER A 104 10.22 -7.52 -3.28
C SER A 104 11.40 -7.63 -4.27
N ILE A 105 11.68 -6.54 -5.00
CA ILE A 105 12.79 -6.43 -5.94
C ILE A 105 14.08 -5.97 -5.23
N LEU A 106 13.98 -4.93 -4.40
CA LEU A 106 15.15 -4.28 -3.78
C LEU A 106 15.75 -5.10 -2.62
N CYS A 107 14.90 -5.74 -1.80
CA CYS A 107 15.31 -6.43 -0.58
C CYS A 107 14.60 -7.79 -0.41
N PRO A 108 14.67 -8.69 -1.40
CA PRO A 108 13.90 -9.94 -1.44
C PRO A 108 14.09 -10.81 -0.19
N THR A 109 15.32 -10.90 0.31
CA THR A 109 15.65 -11.74 1.50
C THR A 109 14.95 -11.26 2.76
N ILE A 110 14.80 -9.94 2.95
CA ILE A 110 14.18 -9.36 4.15
C ILE A 110 12.65 -9.48 4.03
N VAL A 111 12.10 -9.23 2.84
CA VAL A 111 10.69 -9.44 2.54
C VAL A 111 10.29 -10.90 2.77
N LEU A 112 11.12 -11.86 2.35
CA LEU A 112 10.89 -13.29 2.57
C LEU A 112 10.74 -13.64 4.06
N GLN A 113 11.48 -12.97 4.95
CA GLN A 113 11.37 -13.18 6.42
C GLN A 113 10.12 -12.56 7.05
N ARG A 114 9.38 -11.71 6.33
CA ARG A 114 8.16 -11.04 6.78
C ARG A 114 6.93 -11.41 5.93
N LEU A 115 7.07 -12.40 5.06
CA LEU A 115 6.09 -12.72 4.04
C LEU A 115 4.71 -13.03 4.62
N ASP A 116 4.65 -13.78 5.72
CA ASP A 116 3.40 -14.11 6.42
C ASP A 116 2.59 -12.85 6.80
N ARG A 117 3.28 -11.80 7.25
CA ARG A 117 2.65 -10.55 7.69
C ARG A 117 2.19 -9.68 6.53
N LEU A 118 2.87 -9.77 5.39
CA LEU A 118 2.50 -9.03 4.17
C LEU A 118 1.35 -9.71 3.43
N VAL A 119 1.32 -11.04 3.39
CA VAL A 119 0.29 -11.81 2.67
C VAL A 119 -1.05 -11.81 3.41
N LEU A 120 -1.03 -11.77 4.75
CA LEU A 120 -2.25 -11.82 5.56
C LEU A 120 -3.25 -10.68 5.23
N PRO A 121 -2.85 -9.38 5.17
CA PRO A 121 -3.73 -8.30 4.72
C PRO A 121 -4.24 -8.48 3.28
N LEU A 122 -3.39 -8.98 2.36
CA LEU A 122 -3.80 -9.21 0.97
C LEU A 122 -4.93 -10.25 0.89
N LYS A 123 -4.82 -11.32 1.68
CA LYS A 123 -5.86 -12.35 1.78
C LYS A 123 -7.16 -11.78 2.32
N ALA A 124 -7.08 -10.94 3.36
CA ALA A 124 -8.25 -10.27 3.93
C ALA A 124 -8.96 -9.38 2.88
N ILE A 125 -8.21 -8.64 2.08
CA ILE A 125 -8.75 -7.78 1.00
C ILE A 125 -9.44 -8.62 -0.09
N LEU A 126 -8.83 -9.75 -0.48
CA LEU A 126 -9.43 -10.65 -1.46
C LEU A 126 -10.78 -11.21 -0.98
N GLN A 127 -10.85 -11.58 0.30
CA GLN A 127 -12.03 -12.20 0.92
C GLN A 127 -13.09 -11.20 1.41
N LEU A 128 -12.76 -9.91 1.49
CA LEU A 128 -13.69 -8.87 1.94
C LEU A 128 -14.90 -8.83 0.99
N LYS A 129 -16.11 -8.82 1.57
CA LYS A 129 -17.37 -8.71 0.82
C LYS A 129 -17.95 -7.32 1.01
N VAL A 130 -18.12 -6.60 -0.09
CA VAL A 130 -18.81 -5.30 -0.12
C VAL A 130 -20.30 -5.53 0.16
N LYS A 131 -20.94 -4.63 0.90
CA LYS A 131 -22.37 -4.74 1.23
C LYS A 131 -23.21 -4.59 -0.04
N ALA A 132 -24.30 -5.34 -0.15
CA ALA A 132 -25.16 -5.32 -1.35
C ALA A 132 -25.76 -3.93 -1.66
N ASN A 133 -25.89 -3.07 -0.65
CA ASN A 133 -26.43 -1.71 -0.78
C ASN A 133 -25.35 -0.64 -1.03
N SER A 134 -24.09 -1.04 -1.19
CA SER A 134 -23.01 -0.11 -1.50
C SER A 134 -23.22 0.54 -2.86
N ILE A 135 -22.80 1.79 -2.98
CA ILE A 135 -22.85 2.49 -4.26
C ILE A 135 -21.86 1.88 -5.25
N LYS A 136 -22.15 1.99 -6.56
CA LYS A 136 -21.32 1.41 -7.64
C LYS A 136 -19.82 1.76 -7.50
N GLN A 137 -19.51 2.98 -7.10
CA GLN A 137 -18.14 3.44 -6.90
C GLN A 137 -17.39 2.68 -5.79
N GLU A 138 -18.06 2.24 -4.73
CA GLU A 138 -17.44 1.43 -3.67
C GLU A 138 -17.09 0.02 -4.18
N PHE A 139 -17.96 -0.57 -5.01
CA PHE A 139 -17.67 -1.84 -5.67
C PHE A 139 -16.46 -1.73 -6.60
N GLU A 140 -16.38 -0.67 -7.41
CA GLU A 140 -15.26 -0.44 -8.33
C GLU A 140 -13.93 -0.28 -7.56
N LYS A 141 -13.91 0.56 -6.51
CA LYS A 141 -12.73 0.72 -5.64
C LYS A 141 -12.29 -0.59 -5.00
N HIS A 142 -13.26 -1.40 -4.54
CA HIS A 142 -12.96 -2.68 -3.94
C HIS A 142 -12.39 -3.68 -4.95
N ASP A 143 -12.95 -3.73 -6.16
CA ASP A 143 -12.46 -4.59 -7.23
C ASP A 143 -11.04 -4.19 -7.68
N GLU A 144 -10.76 -2.89 -7.73
CA GLU A 144 -9.41 -2.38 -7.96
C GLU A 144 -8.44 -2.78 -6.84
N LEU A 145 -8.83 -2.69 -5.57
CA LEU A 145 -8.02 -3.17 -4.45
C LEU A 145 -7.73 -4.67 -4.55
N ARG A 146 -8.69 -5.49 -4.95
CA ARG A 146 -8.48 -6.93 -5.14
C ARG A 146 -7.48 -7.21 -6.26
N ARG A 147 -7.63 -6.53 -7.40
CA ARG A 147 -6.66 -6.63 -8.52
C ARG A 147 -5.26 -6.22 -8.07
N ALA A 148 -5.16 -5.10 -7.36
CA ALA A 148 -3.91 -4.61 -6.81
C ALA A 148 -3.27 -5.61 -5.85
N ALA A 149 -4.05 -6.18 -4.92
CA ALA A 149 -3.56 -7.17 -3.97
C ALA A 149 -3.01 -8.43 -4.67
N ILE A 150 -3.66 -8.90 -5.74
CA ILE A 150 -3.16 -10.01 -6.56
C ILE A 150 -1.84 -9.62 -7.25
N LYS A 151 -1.73 -8.41 -7.80
CA LYS A 151 -0.48 -7.91 -8.41
C LYS A 151 0.68 -7.92 -7.41
N VAL A 152 0.44 -7.49 -6.17
CA VAL A 152 1.43 -7.55 -5.09
C VAL A 152 1.78 -8.99 -4.76
N PHE A 153 0.78 -9.87 -4.60
CA PHE A 153 0.99 -11.28 -4.32
C PHE A 153 1.87 -11.96 -5.39
N LEU A 154 1.61 -11.70 -6.68
CA LEU A 154 2.43 -12.21 -7.79
C LEU A 154 3.88 -11.72 -7.70
N ALA A 155 4.10 -10.45 -7.36
CA ALA A 155 5.46 -9.91 -7.16
C ALA A 155 6.18 -10.58 -5.97
N LEU A 156 5.45 -10.90 -4.90
CA LEU A 156 5.97 -11.62 -3.74
C LEU A 156 6.28 -13.08 -4.06
N GLN A 157 5.44 -13.74 -4.87
CA GLN A 157 5.63 -15.12 -5.30
C GLN A 157 6.87 -15.31 -6.20
N GLN A 158 7.28 -14.26 -6.92
CA GLN A 158 8.51 -14.27 -7.73
C GLN A 158 9.80 -14.27 -6.90
N ILE A 159 9.74 -13.98 -5.60
CA ILE A 159 10.91 -14.06 -4.72
C ILE A 159 11.37 -15.52 -4.63
N LYS A 160 12.68 -15.74 -4.78
CA LYS A 160 13.29 -17.07 -4.62
C LYS A 160 12.92 -17.65 -3.25
N ASP A 161 12.52 -18.92 -3.24
CA ASP A 161 12.09 -19.68 -2.06
C ASP A 161 10.73 -19.26 -1.44
N ALA A 162 10.03 -18.25 -1.98
CA ALA A 162 8.71 -17.85 -1.49
C ALA A 162 7.67 -18.98 -1.55
N ASN A 163 7.71 -19.79 -2.60
CA ASN A 163 6.84 -20.96 -2.77
C ASN A 163 6.98 -22.03 -1.67
N LYS A 164 8.08 -22.02 -0.91
CA LYS A 164 8.28 -22.94 0.22
C LYS A 164 7.58 -22.46 1.50
N ILE A 165 7.11 -21.22 1.55
CA ILE A 165 6.47 -20.62 2.71
C ILE A 165 4.97 -20.92 2.69
N ALA A 166 4.43 -21.37 3.83
CA ALA A 166 3.04 -21.79 3.95
C ALA A 166 2.04 -20.69 3.52
N CYS A 167 2.29 -19.42 3.85
CA CYS A 167 1.37 -18.34 3.52
C CYS A 167 1.13 -18.16 2.02
N ILE A 168 2.12 -18.43 1.17
CA ILE A 168 1.97 -18.37 -0.29
C ILE A 168 1.01 -19.45 -0.76
N ASN A 169 1.21 -20.67 -0.29
CA ASN A 169 0.35 -21.81 -0.60
C ASN A 169 -1.08 -21.60 -0.08
N ASP A 170 -1.23 -21.02 1.11
CA ASP A 170 -2.54 -20.69 1.69
C ASP A 170 -3.28 -19.62 0.88
N PHE A 171 -2.56 -18.62 0.37
CA PHE A 171 -3.16 -17.61 -0.50
C PHE A 171 -3.58 -18.22 -1.85
N GLU A 172 -2.75 -19.08 -2.45
CA GLU A 172 -3.12 -19.81 -3.66
C GLU A 172 -4.36 -20.69 -3.44
N ALA A 173 -4.48 -21.35 -2.28
CA ALA A 173 -5.65 -22.14 -1.94
C ALA A 173 -6.92 -21.29 -1.87
N VAL A 174 -6.83 -20.05 -1.36
CA VAL A 174 -7.94 -19.08 -1.36
C VAL A 174 -8.29 -18.66 -2.78
N VAL A 175 -7.30 -18.37 -3.63
CA VAL A 175 -7.57 -18.05 -5.04
C VAL A 175 -8.29 -19.22 -5.72
N LYS A 176 -7.85 -20.46 -5.46
CA LYS A 176 -8.45 -21.67 -6.03
C LYS A 176 -9.83 -21.99 -5.45
N SER A 177 -10.24 -21.42 -4.30
CA SER A 177 -11.52 -21.77 -3.66
C SER A 177 -12.74 -21.14 -4.33
N SER A 178 -12.58 -20.12 -5.17
CA SER A 178 -13.70 -19.45 -5.87
C SER A 178 -13.36 -19.20 -7.34
N LYS A 179 -14.30 -19.49 -8.23
CA LYS A 179 -14.15 -19.19 -9.66
C LYS A 179 -13.92 -17.69 -9.90
N GLU A 180 -14.60 -16.83 -9.14
CA GLU A 180 -14.42 -15.38 -9.20
C GLU A 180 -12.95 -14.97 -8.96
N TYR A 181 -12.31 -15.56 -7.94
CA TYR A 181 -10.92 -15.23 -7.61
C TYR A 181 -9.94 -15.80 -8.63
N GLN A 182 -10.21 -16.99 -9.17
CA GLN A 182 -9.40 -17.58 -10.24
C GLN A 182 -9.48 -16.73 -11.52
N ASP A 183 -10.67 -16.32 -11.93
CA ASP A 183 -10.87 -15.48 -13.11
C ASP A 183 -10.12 -14.15 -12.94
N LEU A 184 -10.24 -13.51 -11.77
CA LEU A 184 -9.51 -12.27 -11.45
C LEU A 184 -7.99 -12.47 -11.49
N TYR A 185 -7.50 -13.58 -10.91
CA TYR A 185 -6.08 -13.92 -10.89
C TYR A 185 -5.51 -14.12 -12.31
N ASN A 186 -6.24 -14.85 -13.15
CA ASN A 186 -5.86 -15.07 -14.55
C ASN A 186 -5.86 -13.77 -15.35
N THR A 187 -6.86 -12.91 -15.17
CA THR A 187 -6.91 -11.59 -15.80
C THR A 187 -5.68 -10.77 -15.45
N VAL A 188 -5.32 -10.71 -14.16
CA VAL A 188 -4.16 -9.95 -13.70
C VAL A 188 -2.84 -10.49 -14.27
N ILE A 189 -2.68 -11.82 -14.37
CA ILE A 189 -1.49 -12.44 -15.00
C ILE A 189 -1.40 -12.03 -16.47
N HIS A 190 -2.51 -12.07 -17.20
CA HIS A 190 -2.53 -11.68 -18.62
C HIS A 190 -2.20 -10.19 -18.81
N GLU A 191 -2.71 -9.31 -17.94
CA GLU A 191 -2.37 -7.89 -17.94
C GLU A 191 -0.87 -7.64 -17.73
N GLN A 192 -0.24 -8.34 -16.77
CA GLN A 192 1.20 -8.20 -16.49
C GLN A 192 2.07 -8.64 -17.66
N GLN A 193 1.63 -9.63 -18.44
CA GLN A 193 2.38 -10.11 -19.62
C GLN A 193 2.30 -9.14 -20.81
N GLN A 194 1.23 -8.34 -20.89
CA GLN A 194 1.04 -7.35 -21.96
C GLN A 194 1.68 -6.00 -21.65
N SER A 195 1.94 -5.70 -20.37
CA SER A 195 2.57 -4.46 -19.94
C SER A 195 4.09 -4.62 -19.81
N SER A 196 4.83 -4.32 -20.89
CA SER A 196 6.31 -4.25 -20.90
C SER A 196 6.88 -3.01 -20.19
N SER A 197 6.03 -2.17 -19.59
CA SER A 197 6.36 -1.00 -18.79
C SER A 197 5.74 -1.15 -17.40
N GLY A 198 6.53 -0.91 -16.34
CA GLY A 198 6.26 -1.30 -14.96
C GLY A 198 4.91 -0.92 -14.32
N PHE A 199 4.73 -1.41 -13.09
CA PHE A 199 3.58 -1.22 -12.22
C PHE A 199 3.00 0.21 -12.26
N SER A 200 1.89 0.40 -12.98
CA SER A 200 1.09 1.63 -12.89
C SER A 200 -0.15 1.36 -12.04
N PHE A 201 -0.22 1.97 -10.87
CA PHE A 201 -1.50 2.18 -10.17
C PHE A 201 -2.03 3.53 -10.62
N ASN A 202 -3.32 3.58 -11.00
CA ASN A 202 -3.93 4.82 -11.44
C ASN A 202 -4.26 5.67 -10.20
N THR A 203 -3.27 6.36 -9.64
CA THR A 203 -3.48 7.36 -8.58
C THR A 203 -3.94 8.68 -9.19
N ASN A 204 -5.05 8.67 -9.93
CA ASN A 204 -5.71 9.90 -10.35
C ASN A 204 -7.01 10.04 -9.57
N ASN A 205 -6.97 10.87 -8.52
CA ASN A 205 -8.08 11.76 -8.15
C ASN A 205 -7.56 12.92 -7.29
N ASN A 206 -7.68 14.12 -7.85
CA ASN A 206 -7.68 15.44 -7.21
C ASN A 206 -6.32 16.06 -6.83
N ALA A 207 -5.64 16.61 -7.83
CA ALA A 207 -4.73 17.75 -7.65
C ALA A 207 -4.77 18.66 -8.88
N GLU A 208 -5.95 19.18 -9.25
CA GLU A 208 -6.07 20.24 -10.27
C GLU A 208 -7.42 20.96 -10.11
N ALA A 209 -7.53 21.79 -9.08
CA ALA A 209 -8.53 22.86 -8.99
C ALA A 209 -8.17 23.84 -7.87
N MET A 210 -7.04 24.55 -8.01
CA MET A 210 -6.81 25.81 -7.30
C MET A 210 -5.70 26.62 -7.98
N ASP A 211 -5.89 26.87 -9.27
CA ASP A 211 -5.35 28.06 -9.93
C ASP A 211 -6.55 28.83 -10.47
N MET A 212 -7.02 29.81 -9.69
CA MET A 212 -7.72 31.03 -10.14
C MET A 212 -8.08 31.88 -8.92
N ASN A 213 -7.16 32.76 -8.52
CA ASN A 213 -7.34 34.20 -8.34
C ASN A 213 -6.18 34.82 -7.57
#